data_AF-A0A662YTA7-F1
#
_entry.id   AF-A0A662YTA7-F1
#
_cell.length_a   1.000
_cell.length_b   1.000
_cell.length_c   1.000
_cell.angle_alpha   90.00
_cell.angle_beta   90.00
_cell.angle_gamma   90.00
#
_symmetry.space_group_name_H-M   'P 1'
#
loop_
_entity.id
_entity.type
_entity.pdbx_description
1 polymer ?
#
loop_
_entity_poly.entity_id
_entity_poly.type
_entity_poly.pdbx_seq_one_letter_code
_entity_poly.pdbx_strand_id
1 'polypeptide(L)'
;MMVNRHKEAFSYRCIPIHMSTEDFESEKLDQQSLQQQLYKVLKELREAREQITRLETTKWLQELRLSEPGCSNPHEFEQPPMQDPALYHTSSPKISNLLDESFLECPRCRTKYPTSWHCELLTHIDYCLE
;
A
#
# COMPACT_ATOMS: atom_id res chain seq x y z
N MET A 1 74.03 33.07 -6.43
CA MET A 1 72.71 33.27 -7.09
C MET A 1 72.10 31.99 -7.69
N MET A 2 72.87 31.05 -8.25
CA MET A 2 72.31 29.84 -8.90
C MET A 2 71.62 28.83 -7.94
N VAL A 3 72.08 28.72 -6.70
CA VAL A 3 71.46 27.83 -5.69
C VAL A 3 70.02 28.24 -5.34
N ASN A 4 69.71 29.54 -5.39
CA ASN A 4 68.35 30.03 -5.13
C ASN A 4 67.39 29.65 -6.25
N ARG A 5 67.82 29.75 -7.52
CA ARG A 5 66.99 29.37 -8.67
C ARG A 5 66.67 27.89 -8.69
N HIS A 6 67.58 27.02 -8.24
CA HIS A 6 67.30 25.58 -8.11
C HIS A 6 66.28 25.30 -7.01
N LYS A 7 66.38 25.98 -5.87
CA LYS A 7 65.39 25.86 -4.78
C LYS A 7 64.01 26.36 -5.19
N GLU A 8 63.96 27.49 -5.90
CA GLU A 8 62.72 28.04 -6.46
C GLU A 8 62.12 27.10 -7.50
N ALA A 9 62.90 26.63 -8.48
CA ALA A 9 62.43 25.68 -9.49
C ALA A 9 61.94 24.35 -8.90
N PHE A 10 62.58 23.86 -7.83
CA PHE A 10 62.11 22.70 -7.08
C PHE A 10 60.78 22.98 -6.37
N SER A 11 60.66 24.13 -5.69
CA SER A 11 59.41 24.56 -5.05
C SER A 11 58.25 24.61 -6.05
N TYR A 12 58.42 25.30 -7.18
CA TYR A 12 57.39 25.37 -8.24
C TYR A 12 57.00 24.00 -8.81
N ARG A 13 57.94 23.05 -8.85
CA ARG A 13 57.69 21.69 -9.32
C ARG A 13 56.97 20.82 -8.28
N CYS A 14 57.10 21.13 -7.00
CA CYS A 14 56.43 20.40 -5.90
C CYS A 14 54.99 20.87 -5.64
N ILE A 15 54.65 22.12 -5.98
CA ILE A 15 53.31 22.67 -5.77
C ILE A 15 52.20 21.80 -6.40
N PRO A 16 52.28 21.35 -7.67
CA PRO A 16 51.24 20.50 -8.27
C PRO A 16 51.07 19.15 -7.57
N ILE A 17 52.17 18.59 -7.04
CA ILE A 17 52.15 17.29 -6.34
C ILE A 17 51.42 17.45 -5.01
N HIS A 18 51.65 18.56 -4.30
CA HIS A 18 50.96 18.87 -3.06
C HIS A 18 49.47 19.08 -3.29
N MET A 19 49.10 19.94 -4.25
CA MET A 19 47.69 20.19 -4.58
C MET A 19 46.97 18.91 -5.00
N SER A 20 47.59 18.06 -5.84
CA SER A 20 47.00 16.78 -6.22
C SER A 20 46.82 15.82 -5.04
N THR A 21 47.67 15.90 -4.01
CA THR A 21 47.54 15.07 -2.80
C THR A 21 46.38 15.58 -1.94
N GLU A 22 46.24 16.89 -1.81
CA GLU A 22 45.13 17.53 -1.10
C GLU A 22 43.79 17.24 -1.81
N ASP A 23 43.75 17.41 -3.13
CA ASP A 23 42.56 17.13 -3.95
C ASP A 23 42.13 15.66 -3.80
N PHE A 24 43.07 14.72 -3.81
CA PHE A 24 42.77 13.29 -3.63
C PHE A 24 42.20 12.96 -2.25
N GLU A 25 42.77 13.51 -1.17
CA GLU A 25 42.20 13.31 0.17
C GLU A 25 40.84 14.00 0.31
N SER A 26 40.62 15.13 -0.36
CA SER A 26 39.32 15.81 -0.37
C SER A 26 38.25 14.96 -1.07
N GLU A 27 38.55 14.40 -2.24
CA GLU A 27 37.62 13.55 -3.00
C GLU A 27 37.26 12.28 -2.22
N LYS A 28 38.23 11.73 -1.48
CA LYS A 28 38.00 10.57 -0.60
C LYS A 28 37.04 10.88 0.55
N LEU A 29 37.13 12.07 1.14
CA LEU A 29 36.17 12.52 2.16
C LEU A 29 34.77 12.72 1.54
N ASP A 30 34.70 13.30 0.35
CA ASP A 30 33.43 13.47 -0.38
C ASP A 30 32.80 12.12 -0.73
N GLN A 31 33.59 11.16 -1.20
CA GLN A 31 33.14 9.81 -1.47
C GLN A 31 32.57 9.14 -0.21
N GLN A 32 33.25 9.27 0.93
CA GLN A 32 32.75 8.75 2.21
C GLN A 32 31.45 9.43 2.65
N SER A 33 31.37 10.75 2.49
CA SER A 33 30.16 11.54 2.79
C SER A 33 28.97 11.07 1.95
N LEU A 34 29.16 10.92 0.64
CA LEU A 34 28.13 10.42 -0.27
C LEU A 34 27.67 9.00 0.10
N GLN A 35 28.60 8.12 0.45
CA GLN A 35 28.28 6.77 0.90
C GLN A 35 27.44 6.78 2.18
N GLN A 36 27.78 7.64 3.15
CA GLN A 36 27.00 7.79 4.38
C GLN A 36 25.59 8.34 4.11
N GLN A 37 25.47 9.33 3.23
CA GLN A 37 24.16 9.87 2.83
C GLN A 37 23.30 8.82 2.14
N LEU A 38 23.88 8.05 1.21
CA LEU A 38 23.18 6.95 0.54
C LEU A 38 22.67 5.91 1.55
N TYR A 39 23.52 5.51 2.49
CA TYR A 39 23.13 4.57 3.54
C TYR A 39 21.96 5.11 4.38
N LYS A 40 21.99 6.40 4.74
CA LYS A 40 20.92 7.05 5.49
C LYS A 40 19.60 7.03 4.72
N VAL A 41 19.62 7.41 3.45
CA VAL A 41 18.42 7.41 2.58
C VAL A 41 17.85 6.00 2.43
N LEU A 42 18.71 4.99 2.20
CA LEU A 42 18.26 3.60 2.09
C LEU A 42 17.64 3.07 3.39
N LYS A 43 18.16 3.50 4.54
CA LYS A 43 17.59 3.17 5.85
C LYS A 43 16.21 3.82 6.02
N GLU A 44 16.09 5.12 5.76
CA GLU A 44 14.82 5.84 5.86
C GLU A 44 13.76 5.29 4.91
N LEU A 45 14.14 4.92 3.68
CA LEU A 45 13.24 4.26 2.73
C LEU A 45 12.73 2.91 3.25
N ARG A 46 13.59 2.11 3.88
CA ARG A 46 13.19 0.85 4.50
C ARG A 46 12.21 1.08 5.65
N GLU A 47 12.50 2.03 6.52
CA GLU A 47 11.64 2.39 7.66
C GLU A 47 10.27 2.93 7.19
N ALA A 48 10.25 3.77 6.15
CA ALA A 48 9.01 4.28 5.57
C ALA A 48 8.16 3.15 4.98
N ARG A 49 8.78 2.21 4.26
CA ARG A 49 8.09 1.03 3.71
C ARG A 49 7.50 0.17 4.82
N GLU A 50 8.25 -0.06 5.90
CA GLU A 50 7.75 -0.83 7.05
C GLU A 50 6.55 -0.13 7.72
N GLN A 51 6.60 1.19 7.85
CA GLN A 51 5.47 1.97 8.38
C GLN A 51 4.22 1.85 7.48
N ILE A 52 4.39 1.92 6.15
CA ILE A 52 3.29 1.71 5.19
C ILE A 52 2.68 0.32 5.39
N THR A 53 3.49 -0.73 5.39
CA THR A 53 2.99 -2.11 5.56
C THR A 53 2.25 -2.30 6.90
N ARG A 54 2.74 -1.68 7.98
CA ARG A 54 2.04 -1.71 9.29
C ARG A 54 0.69 -0.99 9.25
N LEU A 55 0.62 0.16 8.58
CA LEU A 55 -0.62 0.92 8.43
C LEU A 55 -1.61 0.19 7.53
N GLU A 56 -1.16 -0.38 6.41
CA GLU A 56 -1.98 -1.20 5.50
C GLU A 56 -2.55 -2.42 6.22
N THR A 57 -1.73 -3.12 7.01
CA THR A 57 -2.20 -4.26 7.81
C THR A 57 -3.24 -3.84 8.85
N THR A 58 -3.03 -2.69 9.50
CA THR A 58 -3.99 -2.15 10.48
C THR A 58 -5.29 -1.73 9.82
N LYS A 59 -5.22 -1.09 8.65
CA LYS A 59 -6.37 -0.71 7.84
C LYS A 59 -7.14 -1.95 7.38
N TRP A 60 -6.45 -2.96 6.89
CA TRP A 60 -7.07 -4.24 6.51
C TRP A 60 -7.74 -4.94 7.69
N LEU A 61 -7.10 -4.95 8.87
CA LEU A 61 -7.71 -5.47 10.11
C LEU A 61 -8.93 -4.65 10.56
N GLN A 62 -8.93 -3.33 10.34
CA GLN A 62 -10.08 -2.49 10.63
C GLN A 62 -11.21 -2.73 9.63
N GLU A 63 -10.91 -2.80 8.33
CA GLU A 63 -11.86 -3.18 7.28
C GLU A 63 -12.45 -4.56 7.57
N LEU A 64 -11.63 -5.56 7.92
CA LEU A 64 -12.11 -6.90 8.31
C LEU A 64 -13.00 -6.87 9.55
N ARG A 65 -12.67 -6.06 10.57
CA ARG A 65 -13.50 -5.88 11.77
C ARG A 65 -14.78 -5.08 11.54
N LEU A 66 -14.82 -4.27 10.49
CA LEU A 66 -16.02 -3.56 10.04
C LEU A 66 -16.84 -4.40 9.04
N SER A 67 -16.23 -5.40 8.40
CA SER A 67 -16.85 -6.18 7.34
C SER A 67 -17.49 -7.49 7.77
N GLU A 68 -17.45 -7.92 9.03
CA GLU A 68 -18.05 -9.22 9.41
C GLU A 68 -18.73 -9.21 10.78
N PRO A 69 -19.95 -9.78 10.89
CA PRO A 69 -20.44 -10.89 10.07
C PRO A 69 -21.47 -10.48 9.01
N GLY A 70 -21.12 -10.64 7.73
CA GLY A 70 -22.02 -10.51 6.59
C GLY A 70 -21.53 -11.17 5.30
N CYS A 71 -20.28 -11.65 5.24
CA CYS A 71 -19.69 -12.29 4.07
C CYS A 71 -18.81 -13.53 4.38
N SER A 72 -18.86 -14.11 5.58
CA SER A 72 -18.45 -15.51 5.82
C SER A 72 -19.68 -16.35 6.11
N ASN A 73 -20.26 -16.95 5.08
CA ASN A 73 -20.89 -18.25 5.24
C ASN A 73 -20.68 -19.03 3.93
N PRO A 74 -19.95 -20.15 3.96
CA PRO A 74 -20.14 -21.15 2.94
C PRO A 74 -21.47 -21.84 3.22
N HIS A 75 -22.45 -21.62 2.35
CA HIS A 75 -23.45 -22.61 2.00
C HIS A 75 -24.51 -22.96 3.06
N GLU A 76 -25.68 -22.33 2.99
CA GLU A 76 -26.96 -23.05 3.00
C GLU A 76 -27.86 -22.44 1.93
N PHE A 77 -27.71 -22.98 0.71
CA PHE A 77 -28.67 -22.77 -0.37
C PHE A 77 -29.92 -23.59 -0.05
N GLU A 78 -30.93 -22.99 0.57
CA GLU A 78 -32.28 -23.56 0.55
C GLU A 78 -33.16 -22.70 -0.36
N GLN A 79 -33.58 -23.32 -1.45
CA GLN A 79 -34.41 -22.74 -2.51
C GLN A 79 -35.78 -22.28 -1.97
N PRO A 80 -36.40 -21.28 -2.64
CA PRO A 80 -37.70 -20.77 -2.24
C PRO A 80 -38.84 -21.67 -2.76
N PRO A 81 -39.98 -21.70 -2.04
CA PRO A 81 -41.26 -21.71 -2.73
C PRO A 81 -42.03 -20.44 -2.38
N MET A 82 -42.37 -19.69 -3.44
CA MET A 82 -43.51 -18.78 -3.44
C MET A 82 -44.72 -19.47 -2.83
N GLN A 83 -45.41 -18.84 -1.86
CA GLN A 83 -46.87 -18.66 -1.85
C GLN A 83 -47.38 -17.92 -0.58
N ASP A 84 -48.10 -16.83 -0.89
CA ASP A 84 -49.29 -16.25 -0.24
C ASP A 84 -49.21 -15.45 1.10
N PRO A 85 -49.90 -14.28 1.19
CA PRO A 85 -49.75 -13.30 2.27
C PRO A 85 -50.90 -13.36 3.27
N ALA A 86 -50.72 -14.05 4.41
CA ALA A 86 -51.53 -13.77 5.59
C ALA A 86 -50.92 -14.38 6.86
N LEU A 87 -50.93 -13.60 7.94
CA LEU A 87 -50.89 -14.04 9.34
C LEU A 87 -49.55 -14.35 10.02
N TYR A 88 -48.66 -13.37 10.23
CA TYR A 88 -47.77 -13.43 11.41
C TYR A 88 -47.49 -12.03 11.97
N HIS A 89 -48.39 -11.56 12.83
CA HIS A 89 -48.03 -10.54 13.82
C HIS A 89 -47.36 -11.26 14.99
N THR A 90 -46.09 -10.96 15.26
CA THR A 90 -45.51 -10.62 16.59
C THR A 90 -44.00 -10.85 16.61
N SER A 91 -43.30 -9.85 17.16
CA SER A 91 -41.91 -9.84 17.66
C SER A 91 -40.85 -9.10 16.82
N SER A 92 -40.31 -8.05 17.47
CA SER A 92 -39.14 -7.23 17.14
C SER A 92 -39.29 -6.18 16.03
N PRO A 93 -38.93 -4.90 16.27
CA PRO A 93 -38.67 -3.98 15.18
C PRO A 93 -37.37 -4.46 14.53
N LYS A 94 -37.50 -5.39 13.57
CA LYS A 94 -36.43 -5.71 12.66
C LYS A 94 -36.12 -4.38 11.99
N ILE A 95 -34.98 -3.78 12.35
CA ILE A 95 -34.43 -2.63 11.67
C ILE A 95 -34.17 -3.14 10.25
N SER A 96 -35.19 -3.09 9.40
CA SER A 96 -35.06 -3.35 7.99
C SER A 96 -34.07 -2.32 7.51
N ASN A 97 -32.84 -2.76 7.25
CA ASN A 97 -31.81 -1.90 6.73
C ASN A 97 -32.43 -1.15 5.55
N LEU A 98 -32.49 0.18 5.57
CA LEU A 98 -33.10 1.00 4.51
C LEU A 98 -32.54 0.66 3.10
N LEU A 99 -31.37 0.03 3.06
CA LEU A 99 -30.70 -0.46 1.87
C LEU A 99 -31.30 -1.75 1.28
N ASP A 100 -32.12 -2.49 2.05
CA ASP A 100 -32.83 -3.70 1.62
C ASP A 100 -34.07 -3.39 0.75
N GLU A 101 -34.50 -2.13 0.74
CA GLU A 101 -35.57 -1.64 -0.14
C GLU A 101 -35.08 -1.36 -1.57
N SER A 102 -33.76 -1.38 -1.79
CA SER A 102 -33.11 -1.17 -3.09
C SER A 102 -32.39 -2.44 -3.55
N PHE A 103 -32.60 -2.81 -4.81
CA PHE A 103 -32.00 -3.98 -5.44
C PHE A 103 -30.99 -3.57 -6.51
N LEU A 104 -29.86 -4.28 -6.53
CA LEU A 104 -28.88 -4.28 -7.61
C LEU A 104 -29.13 -5.47 -8.51
N GLU A 105 -28.94 -5.31 -9.81
CA GLU A 105 -29.14 -6.38 -10.80
C GLU A 105 -27.82 -6.77 -11.44
N CYS A 106 -27.61 -8.07 -11.65
CA CYS A 106 -26.53 -8.53 -12.52
C CYS A 106 -26.82 -8.10 -13.96
N PRO A 107 -25.87 -7.45 -14.66
CA PRO A 107 -26.10 -6.96 -16.02
C PRO A 107 -26.33 -8.09 -17.05
N ARG A 108 -25.91 -9.33 -16.77
CA ARG A 108 -26.01 -10.45 -17.71
C ARG A 108 -27.27 -11.30 -17.47
N CYS A 109 -27.49 -11.78 -16.26
CA CYS A 109 -28.62 -12.67 -15.93
C CYS A 109 -29.82 -11.96 -15.29
N ARG A 110 -29.68 -10.67 -14.95
CA ARG A 110 -30.70 -9.84 -14.27
C ARG A 110 -31.20 -10.38 -12.93
N THR A 111 -30.43 -11.26 -12.30
CA THR A 111 -30.69 -11.69 -10.93
C THR A 111 -30.59 -10.48 -10.01
N LYS A 112 -31.60 -10.32 -9.16
CA LYS A 112 -31.73 -9.22 -8.19
C LYS A 112 -31.05 -9.59 -6.89
N TYR A 113 -30.25 -8.66 -6.37
CA TYR A 113 -29.57 -8.77 -5.09
C TYR A 113 -29.94 -7.55 -4.26
N PRO A 114 -30.29 -7.72 -2.97
CA PRO A 114 -30.41 -6.59 -2.07
C PRO A 114 -29.10 -5.79 -2.01
N THR A 115 -29.18 -4.47 -1.80
CA THR A 115 -27.97 -3.62 -1.71
C THR A 115 -27.07 -4.05 -0.55
N SER A 116 -27.62 -4.70 0.48
CA SER A 116 -26.89 -5.31 1.59
C SER A 116 -26.01 -6.50 1.18
N TRP A 117 -26.28 -7.16 0.05
CA TRP A 117 -25.57 -8.35 -0.47
C TRP A 117 -24.68 -8.03 -1.68
N HIS A 118 -24.11 -6.82 -1.70
CA HIS A 118 -23.23 -6.37 -2.76
C HIS A 118 -22.04 -7.33 -3.04
N CYS A 119 -21.45 -7.95 -2.01
CA CYS A 119 -20.30 -8.85 -2.19
C CYS A 119 -20.68 -10.16 -2.90
N GLU A 120 -21.87 -10.68 -2.62
CA GLU A 120 -22.41 -11.86 -3.30
C GLU A 120 -22.72 -11.54 -4.77
N LEU A 121 -23.27 -10.35 -5.04
CA LEU A 121 -23.44 -9.88 -6.41
C LEU A 121 -22.10 -9.75 -7.16
N LEU A 122 -21.04 -9.21 -6.55
CA LEU A 122 -19.73 -9.13 -7.20
C LEU A 122 -19.18 -10.51 -7.55
N THR A 123 -19.23 -11.44 -6.59
CA THR A 123 -18.83 -12.84 -6.82
C THR A 123 -19.66 -13.47 -7.94
N HIS A 124 -20.98 -13.25 -7.93
CA HIS A 124 -21.87 -13.73 -8.97
C HIS A 124 -21.55 -13.12 -10.33
N ILE A 125 -21.22 -11.82 -10.40
CA ILE A 125 -20.82 -11.17 -11.65
C ILE A 125 -19.54 -11.80 -12.20
N ASP A 126 -18.54 -12.10 -11.35
CA ASP A 126 -17.31 -12.74 -11.79
C ASP A 126 -17.58 -14.11 -12.46
N TYR A 127 -18.42 -14.96 -11.85
CA TYR A 127 -18.85 -16.22 -12.48
C TYR A 127 -19.76 -16.01 -13.68
N CYS A 128 -20.64 -15.03 -13.61
CA CYS A 128 -21.57 -14.69 -14.67
C CYS A 128 -20.89 -13.87 -15.75
N LEU A 129 -19.57 -13.68 -15.78
CA LEU A 129 -18.84 -13.10 -16.91
C LEU A 129 -18.15 -14.17 -17.78
N GLU A 130 -18.09 -15.42 -17.32
CA GLU A 130 -17.78 -16.61 -18.16
C GLU A 130 -18.99 -17.04 -18.98
#